data_AF-A0A7V1PH53-F1
#
_entry.id   AF-A0A7V1PH53-F1
#
_cell.length_a   1.000
_cell.length_b   1.000
_cell.length_c   1.000
_cell.angle_alpha   90.00
_cell.angle_beta   90.00
_cell.angle_gamma   90.00
#
_symmetry.space_group_name_H-M   'P 1'
#
loop_
_entity.id
_entity.type
_entity.pdbx_description
1 polymer ?
#
loop_
_entity_poly.entity_id
_entity_poly.type
_entity_poly.pdbx_seq_one_letter_code
_entity_poly.pdbx_strand_id
1 'polypeptide(L)'
;MATKNRIRPKYFEYQEKIKKTYQKLKEVYEEIKQSYTEIVFRFALMAEYKDEATGTHLVRIADYSTEIAKGLNLSKKDRYYLRYASPMHDIGKLIVPDNILKKEGGLTPEEREIIKKHTTLGADIFKGSRSPILKVARVIALTHHERYDGTGYPQGLKGKQIPLFGRIVALADVFDALTTKRP
;
A
#
# COMPACT_ATOMS: atom_id res chain seq x y z
N MET A 1 -38.63 -48.40 15.95
CA MET A 1 -37.84 -48.19 14.72
C MET A 1 -38.16 -46.88 13.97
N ALA A 2 -38.69 -45.83 14.61
CA ALA A 2 -39.16 -44.61 13.90
C ALA A 2 -38.26 -43.36 14.03
N THR A 3 -37.19 -43.40 14.84
CA THR A 3 -36.37 -42.21 15.17
C THR A 3 -35.23 -41.93 14.18
N LYS A 4 -34.73 -42.94 13.44
CA LYS A 4 -33.63 -42.74 12.47
C LYS A 4 -34.06 -41.99 11.18
N ASN A 5 -35.34 -41.99 10.82
CA ASN A 5 -35.83 -41.41 9.57
C ASN A 5 -36.13 -39.90 9.61
N ARG A 6 -36.28 -39.30 10.81
CA ARG A 6 -36.49 -37.84 10.97
C ARG A 6 -35.20 -37.02 11.09
N ILE A 7 -34.06 -37.67 11.36
CA ILE A 7 -32.76 -37.00 11.54
C ILE A 7 -32.13 -36.66 10.18
N ARG A 8 -32.31 -37.53 9.17
CA ARG A 8 -31.75 -37.35 7.82
C ARG A 8 -32.24 -36.07 7.12
N PRO A 9 -33.55 -35.75 7.10
CA PRO A 9 -34.06 -34.53 6.46
C PRO A 9 -33.53 -33.26 7.14
N LYS A 10 -33.54 -33.21 8.48
CA LYS A 10 -32.98 -32.08 9.24
C LYS A 10 -31.48 -31.92 9.02
N TYR A 11 -30.72 -33.01 8.94
CA TYR A 11 -29.30 -32.97 8.65
C TYR A 11 -29.00 -32.34 7.28
N PHE A 12 -29.75 -32.72 6.24
CA PHE A 12 -29.62 -32.09 4.91
C PHE A 12 -30.03 -30.62 4.92
N GLU A 13 -31.09 -30.27 5.64
CA GLU A 13 -31.51 -28.87 5.81
C GLU A 13 -30.43 -28.03 6.51
N TYR A 14 -29.78 -28.56 7.55
CA TYR A 14 -28.65 -27.89 8.22
C TYR A 14 -27.43 -27.74 7.30
N GLN A 15 -27.10 -28.76 6.52
CA GLN A 15 -26.00 -28.70 5.55
C GLN A 15 -26.24 -27.62 4.49
N GLU A 16 -27.45 -27.57 3.93
CA GLU A 16 -27.84 -26.52 2.97
C GLU A 16 -27.82 -25.13 3.60
N LYS A 17 -28.29 -25.00 4.85
CA LYS A 17 -28.23 -23.73 5.58
C LYS A 17 -26.79 -23.28 5.83
N ILE A 18 -25.90 -24.17 6.28
CA ILE A 18 -24.47 -23.87 6.49
C ILE A 18 -23.81 -23.44 5.18
N LYS A 19 -24.07 -24.16 4.08
CA LYS A 19 -23.53 -23.83 2.76
C LYS A 19 -23.99 -22.44 2.29
N LYS A 20 -25.29 -22.13 2.43
CA LYS A 20 -25.84 -20.81 2.10
C LYS A 20 -25.25 -19.70 2.99
N THR A 21 -25.12 -19.93 4.29
CA THR A 21 -24.50 -18.97 5.22
C THR A 21 -23.02 -18.75 4.90
N TYR A 22 -22.27 -19.81 4.59
CA TYR A 22 -20.86 -19.71 4.22
C TYR A 22 -20.67 -18.94 2.91
N GLN A 23 -21.52 -19.19 1.91
CA GLN A 23 -21.50 -18.45 0.65
C GLN A 23 -21.78 -16.96 0.87
N LYS A 24 -22.82 -16.64 1.65
CA LYS A 24 -23.14 -15.24 2.00
C LYS A 24 -22.02 -14.56 2.80
N LEU A 25 -21.38 -15.29 3.71
CA LEU A 25 -20.24 -14.80 4.47
C LEU A 25 -19.06 -14.47 3.54
N LYS A 26 -18.79 -15.33 2.55
CA LYS A 26 -17.73 -15.11 1.56
C LYS A 26 -18.01 -13.87 0.69
N GLU A 27 -19.26 -13.68 0.27
CA GLU A 27 -19.69 -12.51 -0.51
C GLU A 27 -19.49 -11.22 0.29
N VAL A 28 -20.02 -11.16 1.51
CA VAL A 28 -19.85 -10.00 2.40
C VAL A 28 -18.37 -9.74 2.71
N TYR A 29 -17.57 -10.79 2.88
CA TYR A 29 -16.14 -10.64 3.12
C TYR A 29 -15.41 -10.01 1.93
N GLU A 30 -15.71 -10.44 0.70
CA GLU A 30 -15.10 -9.85 -0.50
C GLU A 30 -15.59 -8.42 -0.73
N GLU A 31 -16.85 -8.10 -0.44
CA GLU A 31 -17.37 -6.72 -0.50
C GLU A 31 -16.61 -5.80 0.48
N ILE A 32 -16.50 -6.20 1.75
CA ILE A 32 -15.75 -5.44 2.77
C ILE A 32 -14.30 -5.25 2.33
N LYS A 33 -13.68 -6.30 1.78
CA LYS A 33 -12.29 -6.25 1.32
C LYS A 33 -12.12 -5.30 0.14
N GLN A 34 -13.04 -5.31 -0.83
CA GLN A 34 -13.04 -4.37 -1.96
C GLN A 34 -13.18 -2.93 -1.47
N SER A 35 -14.18 -2.63 -0.63
CA SER A 35 -14.38 -1.29 -0.06
C SER A 35 -13.16 -0.83 0.75
N TYR A 36 -12.56 -1.72 1.53
CA TYR A 36 -11.33 -1.41 2.28
C TYR A 36 -10.18 -1.03 1.35
N THR A 37 -9.94 -1.81 0.29
CA THR A 37 -8.88 -1.50 -0.68
C THR A 37 -9.16 -0.24 -1.49
N GLU A 38 -10.43 0.05 -1.81
CA GLU A 38 -10.80 1.29 -2.48
C GLU A 38 -10.53 2.50 -1.58
N ILE A 39 -10.96 2.47 -0.31
CA ILE A 39 -10.71 3.55 0.65
C ILE A 39 -9.22 3.83 0.78
N VAL A 40 -8.40 2.78 0.90
CA VAL A 40 -6.94 2.89 0.94
C VAL A 40 -6.40 3.58 -0.31
N PHE A 41 -6.89 3.19 -1.49
CA PHE A 41 -6.48 3.81 -2.75
C PHE A 41 -6.93 5.28 -2.84
N ARG A 42 -8.13 5.64 -2.36
CA ARG A 42 -8.61 7.04 -2.33
C ARG A 42 -7.75 7.92 -1.43
N PHE A 43 -7.26 7.41 -0.31
CA PHE A 43 -6.32 8.16 0.53
C PHE A 43 -4.98 8.40 -0.15
N ALA A 44 -4.43 7.38 -0.83
CA ALA A 44 -3.23 7.55 -1.64
C ALA A 44 -3.43 8.62 -2.73
N LEU A 45 -4.56 8.54 -3.45
CA LEU A 45 -4.93 9.51 -4.48
C LEU A 45 -5.03 10.94 -3.94
N MET A 46 -5.54 11.13 -2.72
CA MET A 46 -5.61 12.45 -2.09
C MET A 46 -4.23 13.09 -1.88
N ALA A 47 -3.22 12.29 -1.53
CA ALA A 47 -1.84 12.79 -1.42
C ALA A 47 -1.26 13.15 -2.79
N GLU A 48 -1.54 12.32 -3.80
CA GLU A 48 -1.09 12.53 -5.17
C GLU A 48 -1.64 13.84 -5.75
N TYR A 49 -2.91 14.17 -5.48
CA TYR A 49 -3.54 15.41 -5.98
C TYR A 49 -2.82 16.70 -5.56
N LYS A 50 -1.93 16.66 -4.56
CA LYS A 50 -1.09 17.82 -4.25
C LYS A 50 0.04 18.06 -5.26
N ASP A 51 0.40 17.04 -6.04
CA ASP A 51 1.59 16.99 -6.91
C ASP A 51 1.20 16.65 -8.39
N GLU A 52 0.41 15.60 -8.61
CA GLU A 52 -0.10 15.17 -9.92
C GLU A 52 -1.63 14.97 -9.96
N ALA A 53 -2.26 15.27 -11.09
CA ALA A 53 -3.73 15.35 -11.19
C ALA A 53 -4.47 14.03 -11.48
N THR A 54 -3.79 12.95 -11.92
CA THR A 54 -4.49 11.80 -12.54
C THR A 54 -4.46 10.50 -11.72
N GLY A 55 -3.56 10.35 -10.75
CA GLY A 55 -3.45 9.11 -9.96
C GLY A 55 -2.97 7.88 -10.72
N THR A 56 -2.68 8.00 -12.02
CA THR A 56 -2.23 6.90 -12.87
C THR A 56 -0.88 6.34 -12.40
N HIS A 57 -0.02 7.21 -11.88
CA HIS A 57 1.24 6.85 -11.22
C HIS A 57 1.03 5.79 -10.13
N LEU A 58 0.08 6.00 -9.23
CA LEU A 58 -0.20 5.08 -8.12
C LEU A 58 -0.56 3.66 -8.58
N VAL A 59 -1.32 3.54 -9.68
CA VAL A 59 -1.68 2.25 -10.26
C VAL A 59 -0.43 1.55 -10.82
N ARG A 60 0.41 2.29 -11.55
CA ARG A 60 1.66 1.76 -12.11
C ARG A 60 2.63 1.32 -11.01
N ILE A 61 2.75 2.10 -9.93
CA ILE A 61 3.55 1.73 -8.75
C ILE A 61 3.05 0.44 -8.10
N ALA A 62 1.73 0.25 -8.00
CA ALA A 62 1.16 -1.01 -7.50
C ALA A 62 1.52 -2.19 -8.41
N ASP A 63 1.41 -2.01 -9.72
CA ASP A 63 1.69 -3.06 -10.71
C ASP A 63 3.18 -3.42 -10.79
N TYR A 64 4.07 -2.42 -10.93
CA TYR A 64 5.52 -2.63 -10.95
C TYR A 64 6.01 -3.30 -9.67
N SER A 65 5.58 -2.81 -8.50
CA SER A 65 5.97 -3.40 -7.22
C SER A 65 5.54 -4.86 -7.12
N THR A 66 4.34 -5.19 -7.60
CA THR A 66 3.80 -6.55 -7.61
C THR A 66 4.59 -7.47 -8.54
N GLU A 67 4.95 -7.01 -9.74
CA GLU A 67 5.72 -7.81 -10.71
C GLU A 67 7.17 -7.99 -10.27
N ILE A 68 7.82 -6.98 -9.67
CA ILE A 68 9.15 -7.12 -9.06
C ILE A 68 9.09 -8.17 -7.94
N ALA A 69 8.11 -8.09 -7.04
CA ALA A 69 7.93 -9.06 -5.96
C ALA A 69 7.69 -10.48 -6.49
N LYS A 70 6.98 -10.62 -7.61
CA LYS A 70 6.78 -11.90 -8.30
C LYS A 70 8.09 -12.45 -8.87
N GLY A 71 8.90 -11.62 -9.53
CA GLY A 71 10.23 -12.01 -10.01
C GLY A 71 11.18 -12.44 -8.88
N LEU A 72 10.99 -11.90 -7.68
CA LEU A 72 11.71 -12.29 -6.46
C LEU A 72 11.09 -13.49 -5.73
N ASN A 73 10.07 -14.15 -6.28
CA ASN A 73 9.37 -15.30 -5.70
C ASN A 73 8.72 -15.05 -4.33
N LEU A 74 8.24 -13.82 -4.08
CA LEU A 74 7.50 -13.52 -2.85
C LEU A 74 6.13 -14.22 -2.82
N SER A 75 5.66 -14.51 -1.60
CA SER A 75 4.39 -15.17 -1.39
C SER A 75 3.22 -14.39 -2.00
N LYS A 76 2.12 -15.06 -2.34
CA LYS A 76 0.88 -14.39 -2.80
C LYS A 76 0.40 -13.34 -1.78
N LYS A 77 0.62 -13.60 -0.49
CA LYS A 77 0.26 -12.73 0.62
C LYS A 77 1.10 -11.45 0.64
N ASP A 78 2.42 -11.57 0.46
CA ASP A 78 3.32 -10.41 0.44
C ASP A 78 3.08 -9.55 -0.80
N ARG A 79 2.88 -10.18 -1.97
CA ARG A 79 2.48 -9.48 -3.20
C ARG A 79 1.17 -8.73 -3.03
N TYR A 80 0.19 -9.35 -2.37
CA TYR A 80 -1.07 -8.69 -2.03
C TYR A 80 -0.83 -7.47 -1.14
N TYR A 81 -0.05 -7.59 -0.07
CA TYR A 81 0.25 -6.44 0.79
C TYR A 81 0.98 -5.33 0.07
N LEU A 82 1.98 -5.68 -0.74
CA LEU A 82 2.76 -4.71 -1.49
C LEU A 82 1.90 -3.96 -2.50
N ARG A 83 1.04 -4.66 -3.26
CA ARG A 83 0.10 -4.05 -4.22
C ARG A 83 -0.75 -2.95 -3.62
N TYR A 84 -1.30 -3.19 -2.42
CA TYR A 84 -2.21 -2.24 -1.78
C TYR A 84 -1.49 -1.23 -0.89
N ALA A 85 -0.24 -1.48 -0.53
CA ALA A 85 0.53 -0.59 0.33
C ALA A 85 1.42 0.39 -0.44
N SER A 86 1.97 -0.01 -1.59
CA SER A 86 2.91 0.84 -2.36
C SER A 86 2.31 2.15 -2.87
N PRO A 87 1.01 2.26 -3.22
CA PRO A 87 0.41 3.55 -3.57
C PRO A 87 0.50 4.60 -2.45
N MET A 88 0.59 4.18 -1.18
CA MET A 88 0.66 5.11 -0.05
C MET A 88 2.09 5.56 0.29
N HIS A 89 3.09 5.28 -0.53
CA HIS A 89 4.48 5.66 -0.24
C HIS A 89 4.62 7.16 0.05
N ASP A 90 3.88 7.98 -0.71
CA ASP A 90 3.90 9.44 -0.64
C ASP A 90 2.76 10.07 0.19
N ILE A 91 2.02 9.28 0.99
CA ILE A 91 0.87 9.78 1.77
C ILE A 91 1.24 10.99 2.66
N GLY A 92 2.49 11.08 3.12
CA GLY A 92 2.97 12.16 3.97
C GLY A 92 3.06 13.53 3.29
N LYS A 93 3.00 13.59 1.94
CA LYS A 93 2.93 14.86 1.19
C LYS A 93 1.72 15.70 1.58
N LEU A 94 0.65 15.09 2.10
CA LEU A 94 -0.51 15.79 2.66
C LEU A 94 -0.14 16.83 3.75
N ILE A 95 0.93 16.57 4.51
CA ILE A 95 1.37 17.40 5.64
C ILE A 95 2.41 18.45 5.19
N VAL A 96 2.95 18.34 3.98
CA VAL A 96 3.88 19.33 3.42
C VAL A 96 3.10 20.58 3.00
N PRO A 97 3.58 21.80 3.36
CA PRO A 97 2.96 23.06 2.94
C PRO A 97 2.94 23.22 1.42
N ASP A 98 1.81 23.68 0.88
CA ASP A 98 1.62 23.84 -0.57
C ASP A 98 2.62 24.83 -1.19
N ASN A 99 2.98 25.90 -0.48
CA ASN A 99 3.97 26.89 -0.95
C ASN A 99 5.39 26.31 -1.10
N ILE A 100 5.67 25.16 -0.48
CA ILE A 100 6.93 24.42 -0.64
C ILE A 100 6.76 23.33 -1.69
N LEU A 101 5.70 22.53 -1.60
CA LEU A 101 5.48 21.40 -2.49
C LEU A 101 5.25 21.82 -3.95
N LYS A 102 4.54 22.94 -4.16
CA LYS A 102 4.19 23.48 -5.49
C LYS A 102 5.07 24.67 -5.90
N LYS A 103 6.23 24.84 -5.25
CA LYS A 103 7.12 25.97 -5.53
C LYS A 103 7.66 25.87 -6.97
N GLU A 104 7.50 26.91 -7.75
CA GLU A 104 8.14 27.02 -9.06
C GLU A 104 9.66 27.25 -8.88
N GLY A 105 10.48 26.41 -9.51
CA GLY A 105 11.94 26.50 -9.45
C GLY A 105 12.59 25.62 -8.37
N GLY A 106 13.85 25.92 -8.04
CA GLY A 106 14.64 25.12 -7.12
C GLY A 106 14.25 25.33 -5.65
N LEU A 107 14.22 24.22 -4.89
CA LEU A 107 14.07 24.24 -3.44
C LEU A 107 15.39 24.59 -2.75
N THR A 108 15.33 25.44 -1.71
CA THR A 108 16.46 25.70 -0.82
C THR A 108 16.80 24.45 0.00
N PRO A 109 18.00 24.36 0.61
CA PRO A 109 18.35 23.25 1.49
C PRO A 109 17.32 23.03 2.61
N GLU A 110 16.81 24.10 3.22
CA GLU A 110 15.82 24.05 4.31
C GLU A 110 14.47 23.54 3.82
N GLU A 111 14.02 23.99 2.65
CA GLU A 111 12.79 23.52 2.01
C GLU A 111 12.88 22.03 1.65
N ARG A 112 14.05 21.57 1.17
CA ARG A 112 14.29 20.14 0.92
C ARG A 112 14.17 19.31 2.19
N GLU A 113 14.70 19.79 3.32
CA GLU A 113 14.54 19.10 4.61
C GLU A 113 13.08 19.04 5.06
N ILE A 114 12.26 20.03 4.71
CA ILE A 114 10.81 19.99 4.95
C ILE A 114 10.14 18.92 4.08
N ILE A 115 10.46 18.86 2.77
CA ILE A 115 9.89 17.82 1.89
C ILE A 115 10.27 16.43 2.36
N LYS A 116 11.54 16.19 2.73
CA LYS A 116 12.01 14.86 3.19
C LYS A 116 11.19 14.30 4.35
N LYS A 117 10.60 15.17 5.19
CA LYS A 117 9.75 14.75 6.33
C LYS A 117 8.49 14.00 5.90
N HIS A 118 8.04 14.06 4.64
CA HIS A 118 6.90 13.28 4.17
C HIS A 118 7.08 11.77 4.45
N THR A 119 8.32 11.27 4.42
CA THR A 119 8.63 9.87 4.78
C THR A 119 8.25 9.55 6.23
N THR A 120 8.81 10.30 7.18
CA THR A 120 8.56 10.11 8.62
C THR A 120 7.12 10.40 9.01
N LEU A 121 6.54 11.49 8.49
CA LEU A 121 5.17 11.90 8.79
C LEU A 121 4.15 10.93 8.16
N GLY A 122 4.41 10.45 6.94
CA GLY A 122 3.60 9.41 6.31
C GLY A 122 3.66 8.08 7.07
N ALA A 123 4.83 7.71 7.58
CA ALA A 123 4.98 6.55 8.45
C ALA A 123 4.22 6.70 9.79
N ASP A 124 4.16 7.91 10.34
CA ASP A 124 3.45 8.20 11.58
C ASP A 124 1.92 8.12 11.42
N ILE A 125 1.36 8.45 10.26
CA ILE A 125 -0.08 8.25 9.94
C ILE A 125 -0.51 6.79 10.21
N PHE A 126 0.37 5.83 9.95
CA PHE A 126 0.08 4.40 10.09
C PHE A 126 0.55 3.80 11.43
N LYS A 127 1.10 4.61 12.34
CA LYS A 127 1.62 4.16 13.63
C LYS A 127 0.51 3.51 14.47
N GLY A 128 0.80 2.36 15.08
CA GLY A 128 -0.14 1.63 15.92
C GLY A 128 -1.21 0.82 15.18
N SER A 129 -1.25 0.88 13.83
CA SER A 129 -2.23 0.13 13.05
C SER A 129 -2.09 -1.39 13.23
N ARG A 130 -3.23 -2.09 13.33
CA ARG A 130 -3.29 -3.56 13.33
C ARG A 130 -3.39 -4.15 11.93
N SER A 131 -3.73 -3.35 10.92
CA SER A 131 -3.86 -3.82 9.53
C SER A 131 -2.49 -4.22 8.95
N PRO A 132 -2.33 -5.43 8.40
CA PRO A 132 -1.11 -5.82 7.71
C PRO A 132 -0.73 -4.91 6.55
N ILE A 133 -1.71 -4.44 5.76
CA ILE A 133 -1.46 -3.51 4.64
C ILE A 133 -0.90 -2.20 5.17
N LEU A 134 -1.49 -1.62 6.22
CA LEU A 134 -1.02 -0.34 6.77
C LEU A 134 0.33 -0.46 7.48
N LYS A 135 0.64 -1.62 8.07
CA LYS A 135 1.99 -1.90 8.59
C LYS A 135 3.02 -1.93 7.48
N VAL A 136 2.70 -2.52 6.33
CA VAL A 136 3.57 -2.51 5.15
C VAL A 136 3.68 -1.11 4.57
N ALA A 137 2.58 -0.36 4.50
CA ALA A 137 2.55 1.02 4.04
C ALA A 137 3.45 1.92 4.90
N ARG A 138 3.43 1.74 6.22
CA ARG A 138 4.33 2.42 7.16
C ARG A 138 5.80 2.19 6.82
N VAL A 139 6.16 0.93 6.56
CA VAL A 139 7.53 0.56 6.20
C VAL A 139 7.93 1.23 4.88
N ILE A 140 7.06 1.18 3.88
CA ILE A 140 7.31 1.77 2.56
C ILE A 140 7.46 3.29 2.67
N ALA A 141 6.49 3.98 3.29
CA ALA A 141 6.53 5.43 3.49
C ALA A 141 7.83 5.87 4.17
N LEU A 142 8.29 5.13 5.19
CA LEU A 142 9.52 5.46 5.89
C LEU A 142 10.80 5.21 5.07
N THR A 143 10.80 4.26 4.13
CA THR A 143 12.06 3.71 3.58
C THR A 143 12.19 3.72 2.06
N HIS A 144 11.17 4.19 1.32
CA HIS A 144 11.22 4.22 -0.15
C HIS A 144 12.24 5.22 -0.73
N HIS A 145 12.74 6.16 0.07
CA HIS A 145 13.86 7.04 -0.30
C HIS A 145 15.22 6.64 0.32
N GLU A 146 15.29 5.49 0.98
CA GLU A 146 16.57 4.93 1.39
C GLU A 146 17.32 4.39 0.16
N ARG A 147 18.64 4.58 0.14
CA ARG A 147 19.50 4.19 -0.99
C ARG A 147 20.41 3.06 -0.56
N TYR A 148 20.61 2.08 -1.45
CA TYR A 148 21.36 0.86 -1.12
C TYR A 148 22.80 1.14 -0.63
N ASP A 149 23.40 2.25 -1.04
CA ASP A 149 24.74 2.70 -0.63
C ASP A 149 24.78 3.38 0.75
N GLY A 150 23.62 3.71 1.33
CA GLY A 150 23.48 4.43 2.61
C GLY A 150 23.34 5.95 2.48
N THR A 151 23.25 6.49 1.26
CA THR A 151 23.13 7.95 1.02
C THR A 151 21.68 8.45 0.98
N GLY A 152 20.73 7.57 1.27
CA GLY A 152 19.30 7.89 1.31
C GLY A 152 18.86 8.53 2.62
N TYR A 153 17.55 8.66 2.78
CA TYR A 153 16.92 9.28 3.94
C TYR A 153 15.62 8.53 4.28
N PRO A 154 15.07 8.67 5.51
CA PRO A 154 15.49 9.55 6.60
C PRO A 154 16.52 8.97 7.56
N GLN A 155 16.82 7.67 7.52
CA GLN A 155 17.67 6.98 8.48
C GLN A 155 19.06 6.62 7.93
N GLY A 156 19.27 6.71 6.61
CA GLY A 156 20.55 6.38 5.98
C GLY A 156 20.86 4.88 6.04
N LEU A 157 19.80 4.05 5.93
CA LEU A 157 19.92 2.60 5.98
C LEU A 157 20.73 2.09 4.78
N LYS A 158 21.63 1.12 5.02
CA LYS A 158 22.51 0.58 3.98
C LYS A 158 22.19 -0.86 3.62
N GLY A 159 22.18 -1.15 2.32
CA GLY A 159 22.02 -2.50 1.78
C GLY A 159 20.76 -3.22 2.28
N LYS A 160 20.95 -4.33 2.99
CA LYS A 160 19.84 -5.16 3.51
C LYS A 160 19.21 -4.62 4.80
N GLN A 161 19.75 -3.56 5.39
CA GLN A 161 19.08 -2.85 6.49
C GLN A 161 17.79 -2.17 5.99
N ILE A 162 17.75 -1.80 4.71
CA ILE A 162 16.53 -1.29 4.08
C ILE A 162 15.53 -2.45 3.94
N PRO A 163 14.32 -2.34 4.53
CA PRO A 163 13.27 -3.33 4.38
C PRO A 163 13.02 -3.67 2.91
N LEU A 164 12.76 -4.94 2.61
CA LEU A 164 12.62 -5.40 1.22
C LEU A 164 11.52 -4.66 0.47
N PHE A 165 10.38 -4.40 1.12
CA PHE A 165 9.29 -3.65 0.51
C PHE A 165 9.67 -2.20 0.19
N GLY A 166 10.46 -1.54 1.05
CA GLY A 166 11.01 -0.21 0.76
C GLY A 166 11.90 -0.22 -0.48
N ARG A 167 12.80 -1.21 -0.60
CA ARG A 167 13.67 -1.36 -1.79
C ARG A 167 12.90 -1.61 -3.08
N ILE A 168 11.84 -2.43 -3.03
CA ILE A 168 11.02 -2.71 -4.21
C ILE A 168 10.31 -1.44 -4.66
N VAL A 169 9.70 -0.70 -3.73
CA VAL A 169 8.97 0.54 -4.08
C VAL A 169 9.91 1.63 -4.54
N ALA A 170 11.09 1.79 -3.92
CA ALA A 170 12.12 2.72 -4.39
C ALA A 170 12.49 2.48 -5.87
N LEU A 171 12.63 1.21 -6.27
CA LEU A 171 12.92 0.85 -7.65
C LEU A 171 11.73 1.11 -8.58
N ALA A 172 10.53 0.75 -8.15
CA ALA A 172 9.30 0.98 -8.93
C ALA A 172 9.05 2.47 -9.17
N ASP A 173 9.26 3.31 -8.16
CA ASP A 173 9.08 4.77 -8.21
C ASP A 173 10.06 5.43 -9.19
N VAL A 174 11.35 5.12 -9.06
CA VAL A 174 12.37 5.59 -10.00
C VAL A 174 12.08 5.11 -11.42
N PHE A 175 11.66 3.85 -11.60
CA PHE A 175 11.32 3.34 -12.93
C PHE A 175 10.12 4.06 -13.55
N ASP A 176 9.06 4.33 -12.79
CA ASP A 176 7.91 5.10 -13.28
C ASP A 176 8.30 6.53 -13.65
N ALA A 177 9.07 7.18 -12.78
CA ALA A 177 9.60 8.53 -13.00
C ALA A 177 10.41 8.65 -14.28
N LEU A 178 11.19 7.62 -14.64
CA LEU A 178 12.03 7.61 -15.85
C LEU A 178 11.26 7.22 -17.12
N THR A 179 10.13 6.53 -17.01
CA THR A 179 9.38 5.98 -18.15
C THR A 179 8.11 6.75 -18.49
N THR A 180 7.78 7.77 -17.70
CA THR A 180 6.58 8.58 -17.87
C THR A 180 6.96 10.05 -18.08
N LYS A 181 6.17 10.76 -18.90
CA LYS A 181 6.36 12.20 -19.07
C LYS A 181 5.89 12.90 -17.80
N ARG A 182 6.80 13.62 -17.15
CA ARG A 182 6.45 14.61 -16.13
C ARG A 182 5.99 15.90 -16.84
N PRO A 183 5.03 16.66 -16.26
CA PRO A 183 4.65 17.99 -16.75
C PRO A 183 5.85 18.94 -16.88
#